data_AF-A0A1V5L8L6-F1
#
_entry.id   AF-A0A1V5L8L6-F1
#
_cell.length_a   1.000
_cell.length_b   1.000
_cell.length_c   1.000
_cell.angle_alpha   90.00
_cell.angle_beta   90.00
_cell.angle_gamma   90.00
#
_symmetry.space_group_name_H-M   'P 1'
#
loop_
_entity.id
_entity.type
_entity.pdbx_description
1 polymer ?
#
loop_
_entity_poly.entity_id
_entity_poly.type
_entity_poly.pdbx_seq_one_letter_code
_entity_poly.pdbx_strand_id
1 'polypeptide(L)'
;MADGGLLAWGVVPNDDRALSLAPQAAAATLLDGVRALAAVGAVGEDQILAQSYVTPACGTGALPVQTAEACLRLAASTSELVRATRM
;
A
#
# COMPACT_ATOMS: atom_id res chain seq x y z
N MET A 1 11.45 -16.88 14.22
CA MET A 1 11.37 -16.16 12.94
C MET A 1 12.42 -15.06 13.02
N ALA A 2 13.59 -15.27 12.42
CA ALA A 2 14.81 -14.52 12.75
C ALA A 2 15.07 -13.30 11.83
N ASP A 3 14.31 -13.14 10.73
CA ASP A 3 14.74 -12.26 9.64
C ASP A 3 13.92 -10.97 9.46
N GLY A 4 12.88 -10.75 10.28
CA GLY A 4 11.96 -9.62 10.09
C GLY A 4 11.14 -9.76 8.80
N GLY A 5 9.85 -10.08 8.92
CA GLY A 5 8.99 -10.28 7.74
C GLY A 5 8.74 -9.00 6.92
N LEU A 6 8.10 -9.17 5.76
CA LEU A 6 7.57 -8.06 4.97
C LEU A 6 6.11 -7.78 5.34
N LEU A 7 5.74 -6.50 5.35
CA LEU A 7 4.40 -6.00 5.62
C LEU A 7 3.67 -5.64 4.31
N ALA A 8 2.55 -6.30 4.06
CA ALA A 8 1.62 -5.95 2.98
C ALA A 8 0.65 -4.85 3.43
N TRP A 9 0.57 -3.76 2.68
CA TRP A 9 -0.41 -2.71 2.91
C TRP A 9 -1.59 -2.88 1.94
N GLY A 10 -2.71 -3.40 2.44
CA GLY A 10 -3.98 -3.53 1.72
C GLY A 10 -4.73 -2.21 1.53
N VAL A 11 -4.03 -1.13 1.17
CA VAL A 11 -4.58 0.24 1.09
C VAL A 11 -5.31 0.52 -0.23
N VAL A 12 -5.13 -0.34 -1.23
CA VAL A 12 -5.81 -0.23 -2.52
C VAL A 12 -7.13 -1.01 -2.48
N PRO A 13 -8.27 -0.46 -2.90
CA PRO A 13 -9.53 -1.20 -2.93
C PRO A 13 -9.44 -2.40 -3.88
N ASN A 14 -10.22 -3.45 -3.61
CA ASN A 14 -10.37 -4.61 -4.49
C ASN A 14 -11.75 -4.59 -5.19
N ASP A 15 -12.21 -3.42 -5.61
CA ASP A 15 -13.50 -3.20 -6.27
C ASP A 15 -13.44 -1.96 -7.19
N ASP A 16 -14.57 -1.56 -7.77
CA ASP A 16 -14.67 -0.48 -8.77
C ASP A 16 -14.22 0.89 -8.26
N ARG A 17 -14.03 1.10 -6.95
CA ARG A 17 -13.39 2.32 -6.44
C ARG A 17 -11.97 2.50 -7.01
N ALA A 18 -11.29 1.41 -7.39
CA ALA A 18 -9.97 1.48 -8.02
C ALA A 18 -9.97 2.21 -9.37
N LEU A 19 -11.13 2.37 -10.02
CA LEU A 19 -11.25 3.05 -11.31
C LEU A 19 -11.12 4.57 -11.20
N SER A 20 -11.36 5.15 -10.02
CA SER A 20 -11.41 6.60 -9.81
C SER A 20 -10.60 7.10 -8.61
N LEU A 21 -10.19 6.21 -7.71
CA LEU A 21 -9.39 6.58 -6.54
C LEU A 21 -8.01 7.12 -6.96
N ALA A 22 -7.68 8.32 -6.48
CA ALA A 22 -6.38 8.93 -6.71
C ALA A 22 -5.28 8.17 -5.93
N PRO A 23 -4.13 7.84 -6.54
CA PRO A 23 -3.03 7.15 -5.87
C PRO A 23 -2.52 7.84 -4.59
N GLN A 24 -2.62 9.17 -4.52
CA GLN A 24 -2.27 9.99 -3.37
C GLN A 24 -3.09 9.64 -2.13
N ALA A 25 -4.37 9.29 -2.31
CA ALA A 25 -5.23 8.94 -1.18
C ALA A 25 -4.76 7.63 -0.52
N ALA A 26 -4.48 6.60 -1.32
CA ALA A 26 -3.94 5.33 -0.81
C ALA A 26 -2.52 5.49 -0.23
N ALA A 27 -1.69 6.36 -0.84
CA ALA A 27 -0.37 6.68 -0.30
C ALA A 27 -0.46 7.38 1.05
N ALA A 28 -1.38 8.34 1.21
CA ALA A 28 -1.62 9.01 2.49
C ALA A 28 -2.05 8.02 3.56
N THR A 29 -3.01 7.12 3.26
CA THR A 29 -3.44 6.06 4.18
C THR A 29 -2.28 5.16 4.60
N LEU A 30 -1.41 4.75 3.68
CA LEU A 30 -0.23 3.95 4.00
C LEU A 30 0.71 4.71 4.95
N LEU A 31 1.04 5.96 4.62
CA LEU A 31 1.97 6.78 5.41
C LEU A 31 1.41 7.10 6.81
N ASP A 32 0.10 7.30 6.94
CA ASP A 32 -0.56 7.43 8.24
C ASP A 32 -0.44 6.14 9.05
N GLY A 33 -0.63 4.98 8.42
CA GLY A 33 -0.42 3.68 9.05
C GLY A 33 1.02 3.45 9.50
N VAL A 34 2.00 3.88 8.71
CA VAL A 34 3.43 3.85 9.05
C VAL A 34 3.70 4.70 10.30
N ARG A 35 3.25 5.96 10.31
CA ARG A 35 3.40 6.85 11.46
C ARG A 35 2.76 6.27 12.72
N ALA A 36 1.55 5.74 12.60
CA ALA A 36 0.84 5.12 13.72
C ALA A 36 1.57 3.88 14.26
N LEU A 37 2.12 3.04 13.38
CA LEU A 37 2.87 1.85 13.78
C LEU A 37 4.21 2.23 14.42
N ALA A 38 4.92 3.23 13.89
CA ALA A 38 6.17 3.72 14.45
C ALA A 38 5.98 4.33 15.85
N ALA A 39 4.84 5.00 16.09
CA ALA A 39 4.50 5.58 17.39
C ALA A 39 4.37 4.54 18.53
N VAL A 40 4.21 3.25 18.22
CA VAL A 40 4.21 2.16 19.20
C VAL A 40 5.63 1.92 19.78
N GLY A 41 6.68 2.41 19.12
CA GLY A 41 8.04 2.51 19.67
C GLY A 41 8.94 1.28 19.48
N ALA A 42 8.50 0.25 18.76
CA ALA A 42 9.30 -0.96 18.51
C ALA A 42 10.15 -0.89 17.22
N VAL A 43 9.69 -0.14 16.22
CA VAL A 43 10.30 -0.06 14.89
C VAL A 43 10.12 1.37 14.35
N GLY A 44 11.17 1.97 13.79
CA GLY A 44 11.10 3.30 13.19
C GLY A 44 10.38 3.32 11.83
N GLU A 45 9.91 4.49 11.41
CA GLU A 45 9.21 4.66 10.12
C GLU A 45 10.02 4.09 8.96
N ASP A 46 11.31 4.43 8.84
CA ASP A 46 12.20 3.98 7.77
C ASP A 46 12.32 2.46 7.68
N GLN A 47 12.38 1.77 8.81
CA GLN A 47 12.48 0.31 8.83
C GLN A 47 11.14 -0.33 8.43
N ILE A 48 10.01 0.17 8.94
CA ILE A 48 8.68 -0.29 8.53
C ILE A 48 8.55 -0.15 7.01
N LEU A 49 8.90 1.03 6.53
CA LEU A 49 8.88 1.43 5.13
C LEU A 49 9.83 0.61 4.25
N ALA A 50 11.01 0.22 4.74
CA ALA A 50 11.94 -0.67 4.03
C ALA A 50 11.40 -2.11 3.91
N GLN A 51 10.52 -2.52 4.84
CA GLN A 51 9.88 -3.83 4.86
C GLN A 51 8.45 -3.81 4.29
N SER A 52 8.07 -2.78 3.54
CA SER A 52 6.69 -2.58 3.07
C SER A 52 6.50 -2.88 1.59
N TYR A 53 5.34 -3.42 1.22
CA TYR A 53 4.86 -3.47 -0.15
C TYR A 53 3.36 -3.14 -0.24
N VAL A 54 2.93 -2.60 -1.38
CA VAL A 54 1.55 -2.13 -1.59
C VAL A 54 0.75 -3.23 -2.28
N THR A 55 -0.46 -3.50 -1.78
CA THR A 55 -1.35 -4.52 -2.31
C THR A 55 -2.80 -4.03 -2.37
N PRO A 56 -3.63 -4.61 -3.24
CA PRO A 56 -5.08 -4.56 -3.05
C PRO A 56 -5.48 -5.14 -1.69
N ALA A 57 -6.60 -4.68 -1.14
CA ALA A 57 -7.12 -5.06 0.17
C ALA A 57 -7.44 -6.56 0.27
N CYS A 58 -7.72 -7.21 -0.86
CA CYS A 58 -7.91 -8.64 -1.01
C CYS A 58 -7.61 -9.06 -2.46
N GLY A 59 -7.80 -10.34 -2.80
CA GLY A 59 -7.59 -10.83 -4.16
C GLY A 59 -8.48 -10.14 -5.21
N THR A 60 -7.96 -10.03 -6.43
CA THR A 60 -8.67 -9.44 -7.59
C THR A 60 -9.22 -10.50 -8.55
N GLY A 61 -9.08 -11.79 -8.25
CA GLY A 61 -9.39 -12.88 -9.18
C GLY A 61 -10.86 -13.05 -9.55
N ALA A 62 -11.78 -12.52 -8.76
CA ALA A 62 -13.22 -12.54 -9.05
C ALA A 62 -13.72 -11.25 -9.74
N LEU A 63 -12.85 -10.27 -9.95
CA LEU A 63 -13.22 -8.98 -10.53
C LEU A 63 -13.21 -9.04 -12.07
N PRO A 64 -14.00 -8.18 -12.75
CA PRO A 64 -13.78 -7.92 -14.16
C PRO A 64 -12.33 -7.52 -14.42
N VAL A 65 -11.77 -7.94 -15.56
CA VAL A 65 -10.36 -7.69 -15.93
C VAL A 65 -10.01 -6.20 -15.80
N GLN A 66 -10.89 -5.32 -16.28
CA GLN A 66 -10.69 -3.87 -16.19
C GLN A 66 -10.49 -3.40 -14.73
N THR A 67 -11.35 -3.86 -13.82
CA THR A 67 -11.26 -3.51 -12.39
C THR A 67 -10.01 -4.14 -11.76
N ALA A 68 -9.72 -5.41 -12.06
CA ALA A 68 -8.52 -6.07 -11.56
C ALA A 68 -7.23 -5.34 -11.97
N GLU A 69 -7.13 -4.95 -13.25
CA GLU A 69 -6.01 -4.16 -13.74
C GLU A 69 -5.94 -2.76 -13.11
N ALA A 70 -7.09 -2.11 -12.88
CA ALA A 70 -7.14 -0.82 -12.21
C ALA A 70 -6.60 -0.92 -10.77
N CYS A 71 -6.98 -1.96 -10.02
CA CYS A 71 -6.42 -2.25 -8.71
C CYS A 71 -4.89 -2.40 -8.76
N LEU A 72 -4.37 -3.17 -9.71
CA LEU A 72 -2.93 -3.41 -9.84
C LEU A 72 -2.16 -2.15 -10.28
N ARG A 73 -2.71 -1.36 -11.22
CA ARG A 73 -2.14 -0.07 -11.62
C ARG A 73 -2.12 0.92 -10.46
N LEU A 74 -3.21 1.00 -9.70
CA LEU A 74 -3.30 1.86 -8.52
C LEU A 74 -2.27 1.46 -7.45
N ALA A 75 -2.09 0.15 -7.21
CA ALA A 75 -1.04 -0.34 -6.31
C ALA A 75 0.37 0.06 -6.77
N ALA A 76 0.67 -0.05 -8.06
CA ALA A 76 1.94 0.39 -8.62
C ALA A 76 2.16 1.90 -8.44
N SER A 77 1.19 2.73 -8.84
CA SER A 77 1.27 4.20 -8.70
C SER A 77 1.36 4.66 -7.25
N THR A 78 0.62 4.02 -6.33
CA THR A 78 0.73 4.29 -4.89
C THR A 78 2.14 3.95 -4.39
N SER A 79 2.71 2.83 -4.83
CA SER A 79 4.08 2.43 -4.48
C SER A 79 5.13 3.42 -4.99
N GLU A 80 4.96 3.93 -6.20
CA GLU A 80 5.84 4.96 -6.79
C GLU A 80 5.79 6.27 -5.98
N LEU A 81 4.59 6.74 -5.64
CA LEU A 81 4.43 7.96 -4.83
C LEU A 81 5.08 7.82 -3.46
N VAL A 82 4.86 6.70 -2.76
CA VAL A 82 5.45 6.47 -1.43
C VAL A 82 6.98 6.45 -1.50
N ARG A 83 7.59 5.93 -2.58
CA ARG A 83 9.04 6.00 -2.77
C ARG A 83 9.52 7.41 -3.08
N ALA A 84 8.78 8.16 -3.90
CA ALA A 84 9.13 9.54 -4.27
C ALA A 84 9.07 10.50 -3.07
N THR A 85 8.18 10.26 -2.09
CA THR A 85 8.09 11.07 -0.86
C THR A 85 9.28 10.86 0.09
N ARG A 86 10.16 9.87 -0.16
CA ARG A 86 11.39 9.64 0.63
C ARG A 86 12.64 10.35 0.10
N MET A 87 12.52 11.12 -0.99
CA MET A 87 13.58 12.02 -1.47
C MET A 87 13.41 13.40 -0.87
#